data_AF-A0A3S1HPD8-F1
#
_entry.id   AF-A0A3S1HPD8-F1
#
_cell.length_a   1.000
_cell.length_b   1.000
_cell.length_c   1.000
_cell.angle_alpha   90.00
_cell.angle_beta   90.00
_cell.angle_gamma   90.00
#
_symmetry.space_group_name_H-M   'P 1'
#
loop_
_entity.id
_entity.type
_entity.pdbx_description
1 polymer ?
#
loop_
_entity_poly.entity_id
_entity_poly.type
_entity_poly.pdbx_seq_one_letter_code
_entity_poly.pdbx_strand_id
1 'polypeptide(L)'
;NFIVDTLARGKRSVSVNLKKPEGINVVRRLCKNADVLVEPFRPGVMEKLNLGPQVLMKENPKLIYARLTGYGQSGPMAHKAGHDINYIATSGLLSKLGRAGEKPYPPINLLADFAGGGMPCALGIVMALFERSRSGLGQVIDCSMVEGSVIENRFTMHGGRVSVFLFPKKKGENMLDGGAAFYDTYETKDGKFMAVGSIEPQFYQALLKGNQFSQGDDQVEQKKLFEKIFLTKTRDEWTEVFDNLDACVTPVLTSDEAAKHPHNRQRGMFLQGTWPDFPTALHPGPAPKLSRTPAEHTKLKPLPSLGEHTMDVLKDYGFSQEELKDLVS
;
A
#
# COMPACT_ATOMS: atom_id res chain seq x y z
N ASN A 1 -21.92 -1.79 -15.89
CA ASN A 1 -21.46 -1.38 -14.55
C ASN A 1 -19.94 -1.47 -14.50
N PHE A 2 -19.26 -0.39 -14.87
CA PHE A 2 -17.81 -0.32 -14.73
C PHE A 2 -17.52 0.12 -13.29
N ILE A 3 -16.72 -0.68 -12.58
CA ILE A 3 -16.22 -0.31 -11.25
C ILE A 3 -15.25 0.85 -11.47
N VAL A 4 -15.58 2.03 -10.93
CA VAL A 4 -14.72 3.21 -10.98
C VAL A 4 -13.49 2.96 -10.09
N ASP A 5 -12.28 3.18 -10.64
CA ASP A 5 -11.02 3.06 -9.89
C ASP A 5 -10.97 4.10 -8.75
N THR A 6 -11.11 3.62 -7.50
CA THR A 6 -11.11 4.46 -6.29
C THR A 6 -9.74 5.11 -6.00
N LEU A 7 -8.68 4.71 -6.72
CA LEU A 7 -7.32 5.23 -6.64
C LEU A 7 -6.99 6.21 -7.78
N ALA A 8 -7.98 6.62 -8.59
CA ALA A 8 -7.78 7.57 -9.70
C ALA A 8 -7.86 9.05 -9.29
N ARG A 9 -8.00 9.36 -7.99
CA ARG A 9 -8.14 10.73 -7.50
C ARG A 9 -6.94 11.59 -7.89
N GLY A 10 -7.22 12.82 -8.34
CA GLY A 10 -6.19 13.77 -8.79
C GLY A 10 -5.61 13.48 -10.18
N LYS A 11 -6.07 12.42 -10.87
CA LYS A 11 -5.68 12.09 -12.24
C LYS A 11 -6.66 12.68 -13.26
N ARG A 12 -6.17 12.87 -14.49
CA ARG A 12 -7.00 13.10 -15.68
C ARG A 12 -7.12 11.78 -16.45
N SER A 13 -8.25 11.57 -17.12
CA SER A 13 -8.56 10.33 -17.84
C SER A 13 -8.66 10.59 -19.34
N VAL A 14 -7.89 9.85 -20.12
CA VAL A 14 -7.85 9.90 -21.59
C VAL A 14 -8.18 8.53 -22.13
N SER A 15 -9.12 8.45 -23.07
CA SER A 15 -9.46 7.19 -23.74
C SER A 15 -8.76 7.09 -25.09
N VAL A 16 -7.95 6.05 -25.26
CA VAL A 16 -7.20 5.82 -26.50
C VAL A 16 -7.34 4.36 -26.92
N ASN A 17 -7.67 4.12 -28.19
CA ASN A 17 -7.71 2.76 -28.74
C ASN A 17 -6.35 2.36 -29.32
N LEU A 18 -5.57 1.59 -28.54
CA LEU A 18 -4.23 1.13 -28.92
C LEU A 18 -4.21 0.04 -30.01
N LYS A 19 -5.38 -0.40 -30.50
CA LYS A 19 -5.46 -1.29 -31.68
C LYS A 19 -5.31 -0.52 -33.00
N LYS A 20 -5.47 0.81 -32.96
CA LYS A 20 -5.35 1.69 -34.13
C LYS A 20 -3.98 2.38 -34.13
N PRO A 21 -3.29 2.49 -35.28
CA PRO A 21 -2.02 3.22 -35.39
C PRO A 21 -2.10 4.67 -34.88
N GLU A 22 -3.22 5.34 -35.10
CA GLU A 22 -3.48 6.71 -34.64
C GLU A 22 -3.48 6.78 -33.11
N GLY A 23 -4.06 5.78 -32.44
CA GLY A 23 -4.06 5.69 -30.98
C GLY A 23 -2.66 5.45 -30.41
N ILE A 24 -1.84 4.63 -31.07
CA ILE A 24 -0.43 4.44 -30.71
C ILE A 24 0.33 5.78 -30.82
N ASN A 25 0.12 6.51 -31.93
CA ASN A 25 0.76 7.81 -32.14
C ASN A 25 0.34 8.85 -31.11
N VAL A 26 -0.92 8.83 -30.66
CA VAL A 26 -1.37 9.67 -29.54
C VAL A 26 -0.52 9.44 -28.30
N VAL A 27 -0.35 8.18 -27.86
CA VAL A 27 0.46 7.87 -26.67
C VAL A 27 1.93 8.26 -26.84
N ARG A 28 2.52 8.02 -28.03
CA ARG A 28 3.90 8.45 -28.32
C ARG A 28 4.07 9.96 -28.15
N ARG A 29 3.14 10.74 -28.70
CA ARG A 29 3.17 12.21 -28.60
C ARG A 29 3.00 12.70 -27.16
N LEU A 30 2.16 12.04 -26.37
CA LEU A 30 2.06 12.32 -24.92
C LEU A 30 3.40 12.03 -24.21
N CYS A 31 4.04 10.92 -24.53
CA CYS A 31 5.32 10.52 -23.91
C CYS A 31 6.50 11.41 -24.31
N LYS A 32 6.44 12.09 -25.46
CA LYS A 32 7.49 13.01 -25.93
C LYS A 32 7.79 14.14 -24.94
N ASN A 33 6.77 14.60 -24.22
CA ASN A 33 6.88 15.68 -23.22
C ASN A 33 6.61 15.21 -21.79
N ALA A 34 6.43 13.91 -21.57
CA ALA A 34 6.21 13.36 -20.24
C ALA A 34 7.54 13.20 -19.48
N ASP A 35 7.48 13.40 -18.17
CA ASP A 35 8.61 13.10 -17.29
C ASP A 35 8.71 11.61 -16.95
N VAL A 36 7.56 10.98 -16.72
CA VAL A 36 7.45 9.60 -16.24
C VAL A 36 6.32 8.90 -16.98
N LEU A 37 6.57 7.68 -17.43
CA LEU A 37 5.54 6.73 -17.86
C LEU A 37 5.53 5.56 -16.88
N VAL A 38 4.36 5.23 -16.33
CA VAL A 38 4.16 4.03 -15.50
C VAL A 38 3.35 3.02 -16.29
N GLU A 39 3.93 1.85 -16.57
CA GLU A 39 3.24 0.74 -17.22
C GLU A 39 3.05 -0.44 -16.26
N PRO A 40 1.84 -1.03 -16.20
CA PRO A 40 1.58 -2.25 -15.44
C PRO A 40 1.53 -3.51 -16.31
N PHE A 41 1.88 -3.42 -17.61
CA PHE A 41 1.70 -4.52 -18.55
C PHE A 41 2.77 -5.61 -18.39
N ARG A 42 2.44 -6.82 -18.84
CA ARG A 42 3.41 -7.93 -18.89
C ARG A 42 4.56 -7.60 -19.86
N PRO A 43 5.76 -8.17 -19.62
CA PRO A 43 6.89 -7.99 -20.51
C PRO A 43 6.52 -8.35 -21.97
N GLY A 44 6.86 -7.46 -22.90
CA GLY A 44 6.60 -7.62 -24.34
C GLY A 44 5.31 -6.97 -24.86
N VAL A 45 4.38 -6.55 -23.99
CA VAL A 45 3.11 -5.94 -24.45
C VAL A 45 3.34 -4.59 -25.10
N MET A 46 4.11 -3.71 -24.44
CA MET A 46 4.34 -2.35 -24.94
C MET A 46 5.33 -2.34 -26.12
N GLU A 47 6.25 -3.31 -26.17
CA GLU A 47 7.09 -3.56 -27.35
C GLU A 47 6.25 -3.92 -28.59
N LYS A 48 5.25 -4.80 -28.45
CA LYS A 48 4.33 -5.17 -29.55
C LYS A 48 3.49 -3.99 -30.04
N LEU A 49 3.23 -3.01 -29.18
CA LEU A 49 2.53 -1.77 -29.52
C LEU A 49 3.46 -0.67 -30.04
N ASN A 50 4.76 -0.93 -30.19
CA ASN A 50 5.77 0.07 -30.55
C ASN A 50 5.85 1.24 -29.54
N LEU A 51 5.55 0.96 -28.27
CA LEU A 51 5.56 1.88 -27.13
C LEU A 51 6.58 1.46 -26.05
N GLY A 52 7.49 0.53 -26.36
CA GLY A 52 8.54 0.10 -25.43
C GLY A 52 9.61 1.18 -25.18
N PRO A 53 10.44 1.02 -24.14
CA PRO A 53 11.40 2.01 -23.68
C PRO A 53 12.44 2.37 -24.75
N GLN A 54 12.90 1.38 -25.53
CA GLN A 54 13.86 1.62 -26.62
C GLN A 54 13.34 2.61 -27.67
N VAL A 55 12.03 2.62 -27.90
CA VAL A 55 11.38 3.53 -28.86
C VAL A 55 11.12 4.87 -28.21
N LEU A 56 10.41 4.88 -27.07
CA LEU A 56 9.98 6.13 -26.44
C LEU A 56 11.14 6.94 -25.87
N MET A 57 12.15 6.31 -25.28
CA MET A 57 13.30 7.01 -24.72
C MET A 57 14.28 7.52 -25.78
N LYS A 58 14.25 6.97 -27.01
CA LYS A 58 14.97 7.55 -28.15
C LYS A 58 14.36 8.89 -28.56
N GLU A 59 13.04 9.02 -28.49
CA GLU A 59 12.31 10.25 -28.80
C GLU A 59 12.33 11.26 -27.64
N ASN A 60 12.36 10.76 -26.41
CA ASN A 60 12.49 11.55 -25.19
C ASN A 60 13.57 10.94 -24.27
N PRO A 61 14.85 11.34 -24.43
CA PRO A 61 15.95 10.84 -23.60
C PRO A 61 15.83 11.17 -22.10
N LYS A 62 14.91 12.06 -21.72
CA LYS A 62 14.64 12.43 -20.33
C LYS A 62 13.53 11.58 -19.68
N LEU A 63 12.85 10.74 -20.45
CA LEU A 63 11.71 9.95 -19.98
C LEU A 63 12.17 8.90 -18.97
N ILE A 64 11.57 8.90 -17.78
CA ILE A 64 11.69 7.81 -16.83
C ILE A 64 10.61 6.78 -17.14
N TYR A 65 11.00 5.55 -17.43
CA TYR A 65 10.10 4.48 -17.86
C TYR A 65 9.95 3.45 -16.73
N ALA A 66 8.88 3.55 -15.95
CA ALA A 66 8.63 2.68 -14.81
C ALA A 66 7.74 1.48 -15.20
N ARG A 67 8.30 0.28 -15.07
CA ARG A 67 7.61 -0.99 -15.27
C ARG A 67 7.24 -1.57 -13.92
N LEU A 68 5.95 -1.67 -13.63
CA LEU A 68 5.44 -2.26 -12.41
C LEU A 68 4.79 -3.61 -12.74
N THR A 69 5.50 -4.71 -12.47
CA THR A 69 5.01 -6.06 -12.76
C THR A 69 5.08 -6.97 -11.54
N GLY A 70 4.43 -8.12 -11.62
CA GLY A 70 4.42 -9.10 -10.54
C GLY A 70 5.79 -9.71 -10.26
N TYR A 71 6.49 -10.15 -11.31
CA TYR A 71 7.71 -10.96 -11.23
C TYR A 71 8.95 -10.30 -11.85
N GLY A 72 8.88 -9.03 -12.27
CA GLY A 72 9.94 -8.32 -12.99
C GLY A 72 9.93 -8.56 -14.51
N GLN A 73 10.89 -7.95 -15.24
CA GLN A 73 11.02 -8.10 -16.69
C GLN A 73 11.75 -9.38 -17.13
N SER A 74 12.40 -10.10 -16.19
CA SER A 74 13.25 -11.26 -16.49
C SER A 74 12.99 -12.45 -15.56
N GLY A 75 13.60 -13.60 -15.87
CA GLY A 75 13.45 -14.83 -15.10
C GLY A 75 12.25 -15.70 -15.52
N PRO A 76 12.14 -16.92 -14.95
CA PRO A 76 11.22 -17.95 -15.40
C PRO A 76 9.73 -17.63 -15.19
N MET A 77 9.42 -16.62 -14.37
CA MET A 77 8.05 -16.20 -14.07
C MET A 77 7.66 -14.86 -14.71
N ALA A 78 8.55 -14.21 -15.47
CA ALA A 78 8.31 -12.86 -16.04
C ALA A 78 6.99 -12.75 -16.84
N HIS A 79 6.62 -13.80 -17.57
CA HIS A 79 5.38 -13.82 -18.38
C HIS A 79 4.17 -14.43 -17.66
N LYS A 80 4.32 -14.89 -16.40
CA LYS A 80 3.22 -15.51 -15.64
C LYS A 80 2.28 -14.46 -15.06
N ALA A 81 1.01 -14.82 -14.97
CA ALA A 81 0.01 -14.05 -14.23
C ALA A 81 0.19 -14.27 -12.72
N GLY A 82 -0.29 -13.30 -11.94
CA GLY A 82 -0.42 -13.43 -10.50
C GLY A 82 -1.25 -12.29 -9.94
N HIS A 83 -1.55 -12.41 -8.67
CA HIS A 83 -2.12 -11.35 -7.83
C HIS A 83 -1.30 -11.27 -6.53
N ASP A 84 -1.61 -10.29 -5.68
CA ASP A 84 -0.96 -10.05 -4.40
C ASP A 84 -0.54 -11.35 -3.68
N ILE A 85 -1.50 -12.25 -3.44
CA ILE A 85 -1.29 -13.55 -2.78
C ILE A 85 -0.20 -14.42 -3.43
N ASN A 86 -0.12 -14.44 -4.77
CA ASN A 86 0.90 -15.21 -5.48
C ASN A 86 2.28 -14.60 -5.29
N TYR A 87 2.38 -13.27 -5.31
CA TYR A 87 3.65 -12.56 -5.17
C TYR A 87 4.21 -12.69 -3.74
N ILE A 88 3.36 -12.53 -2.71
CA ILE A 88 3.78 -12.77 -1.33
C ILE A 88 4.04 -14.26 -1.05
N ALA A 89 3.41 -15.18 -1.79
CA ALA A 89 3.76 -16.61 -1.71
C ALA A 89 5.15 -16.88 -2.27
N THR A 90 5.46 -16.39 -3.47
CA THR A 90 6.77 -16.60 -4.12
C THR A 90 7.91 -15.88 -3.39
N SER A 91 7.65 -14.74 -2.75
CA SER A 91 8.64 -14.05 -1.90
C SER A 91 8.95 -14.75 -0.57
N GLY A 92 8.17 -15.80 -0.22
CA GLY A 92 8.24 -16.49 1.07
C GLY A 92 7.54 -15.77 2.22
N LEU A 93 7.04 -14.55 2.01
CA LEU A 93 6.38 -13.74 3.06
C LEU A 93 5.08 -14.38 3.55
N LEU A 94 4.27 -14.96 2.66
CA LEU A 94 3.01 -15.60 3.03
C LEU A 94 3.21 -16.72 4.06
N SER A 95 4.33 -17.44 3.98
CA SER A 95 4.65 -18.54 4.91
C SER A 95 4.78 -18.09 6.38
N LYS A 96 4.85 -16.77 6.63
CA LYS A 96 4.97 -16.16 7.96
C LYS A 96 3.64 -15.67 8.52
N LEU A 97 2.57 -15.62 7.72
CA LEU A 97 1.30 -14.99 8.11
C LEU A 97 0.27 -16.02 8.57
N GLY A 98 -0.28 -15.84 9.77
CA GLY A 98 -1.34 -16.68 10.35
C GLY A 98 -0.94 -17.31 11.70
N ARG A 99 -1.90 -17.96 12.38
CA ARG A 99 -1.70 -18.52 13.72
C ARG A 99 -0.93 -19.84 13.73
N ALA A 100 -0.48 -20.25 14.91
CA ALA A 100 0.19 -21.53 15.12
C ALA A 100 -0.76 -22.70 14.79
N GLY A 101 -0.25 -23.73 14.13
CA GLY A 101 -1.03 -24.91 13.72
C GLY A 101 -1.99 -24.68 12.54
N GLU A 102 -2.21 -23.44 12.12
CA GLU A 102 -3.10 -23.10 10.99
C GLU A 102 -2.35 -22.92 9.67
N LYS A 103 -3.08 -23.06 8.56
CA LYS A 103 -2.55 -22.72 7.22
C LYS A 103 -2.13 -21.25 7.15
N PRO A 104 -1.18 -20.88 6.27
CA PRO A 104 -0.93 -19.48 5.97
C PRO A 104 -2.21 -18.74 5.56
N TYR A 105 -2.43 -17.55 6.11
CA TYR A 105 -3.59 -16.73 5.80
C TYR A 105 -3.17 -15.48 5.01
N PRO A 106 -3.73 -15.26 3.80
CA PRO A 106 -3.38 -14.09 3.02
C PRO A 106 -4.00 -12.82 3.65
N PRO A 107 -3.24 -11.73 3.79
CA PRO A 107 -3.82 -10.46 4.16
C PRO A 107 -4.70 -9.95 3.01
N ILE A 108 -5.46 -8.88 3.28
CA ILE A 108 -5.97 -8.03 2.19
C ILE A 108 -4.80 -7.58 1.32
N ASN A 109 -5.06 -7.27 0.04
CA ASN A 109 -4.07 -7.08 -1.03
C ASN A 109 -3.20 -5.81 -0.87
N LEU A 110 -2.55 -5.65 0.27
CA LEU A 110 -1.76 -4.49 0.67
C LEU A 110 -0.26 -4.77 0.65
N LEU A 111 0.16 -6.03 0.84
CA LEU A 111 1.57 -6.35 1.04
C LEU A 111 2.37 -6.35 -0.27
N ALA A 112 1.88 -7.00 -1.33
CA ALA A 112 2.58 -7.00 -2.61
C ALA A 112 2.12 -5.84 -3.49
N ASP A 113 0.81 -5.63 -3.66
CA ASP A 113 0.30 -4.61 -4.60
C ASP A 113 0.74 -3.19 -4.19
N PHE A 114 0.64 -2.86 -2.90
CA PHE A 114 0.96 -1.52 -2.38
C PHE A 114 2.36 -1.45 -1.77
N ALA A 115 2.66 -2.25 -0.74
CA ALA A 115 3.95 -2.15 -0.04
C ALA A 115 5.12 -2.70 -0.87
N GLY A 116 4.96 -3.82 -1.56
CA GLY A 116 6.00 -4.42 -2.41
C GLY A 116 6.07 -3.87 -3.84
N GLY A 117 4.99 -3.27 -4.35
CA GLY A 117 4.90 -2.80 -5.72
C GLY A 117 4.84 -1.28 -5.80
N GLY A 118 3.69 -0.72 -5.42
CA GLY A 118 3.42 0.71 -5.55
C GLY A 118 4.45 1.61 -4.87
N MET A 119 4.82 1.29 -3.62
CA MET A 119 5.77 2.11 -2.85
C MET A 119 7.21 2.03 -3.40
N PRO A 120 7.80 0.84 -3.68
CA PRO A 120 9.10 0.74 -4.33
C PRO A 120 9.13 1.38 -5.72
N CYS A 121 8.06 1.27 -6.51
CA CYS A 121 7.96 1.92 -7.82
C CYS A 121 8.00 3.45 -7.66
N ALA A 122 7.19 4.00 -6.75
CA ALA A 122 7.19 5.44 -6.46
C ALA A 122 8.55 5.94 -5.96
N LEU A 123 9.21 5.19 -5.06
CA LEU A 123 10.55 5.51 -4.60
C LEU A 123 11.57 5.46 -5.74
N GLY A 124 11.50 4.44 -6.60
CA GLY A 124 12.34 4.30 -7.79
C GLY A 124 12.18 5.48 -8.75
N ILE A 125 10.94 5.98 -8.94
CA ILE A 125 10.67 7.18 -9.74
C ILE A 125 11.32 8.41 -9.11
N VAL A 126 11.19 8.60 -7.80
CA VAL A 126 11.85 9.71 -7.08
C VAL A 126 13.37 9.63 -7.20
N MET A 127 13.95 8.43 -7.06
CA MET A 127 15.38 8.20 -7.24
C MET A 127 15.85 8.54 -8.67
N ALA A 128 15.10 8.09 -9.69
CA ALA A 128 15.40 8.40 -11.08
C ALA A 128 15.23 9.89 -11.40
N LEU A 129 14.23 10.57 -10.84
CA LEU A 129 14.08 12.02 -10.96
C LEU A 129 15.26 12.78 -10.32
N PHE A 130 15.75 12.29 -9.18
CA PHE A 130 16.92 12.86 -8.51
C PHE A 130 18.21 12.63 -9.33
N GLU A 131 18.40 11.42 -9.86
CA GLU A 131 19.52 11.11 -10.77
C GLU A 131 19.50 12.01 -12.01
N ARG A 132 18.33 12.11 -12.65
CA ARG A 132 18.10 12.94 -13.84
C ARG A 132 18.40 14.42 -13.61
N SER A 133 18.30 14.92 -12.38
CA SER A 133 18.69 16.31 -12.05
C SER A 133 20.19 16.59 -12.26
N ARG A 134 21.02 15.54 -12.30
CA ARG A 134 22.47 15.62 -12.53
C ARG A 134 22.84 15.17 -13.93
N SER A 135 22.33 14.03 -14.37
CA SER A 135 22.66 13.44 -15.67
C SER A 135 21.93 14.10 -16.84
N GLY A 136 20.74 14.64 -16.58
CA GLY A 136 19.82 15.08 -17.62
C GLY A 136 19.17 13.94 -18.41
N LEU A 137 19.32 12.69 -17.97
CA LEU A 137 18.84 11.49 -18.67
C LEU A 137 17.76 10.75 -17.85
N GLY A 138 16.82 10.14 -18.55
CA GLY A 138 15.88 9.20 -17.97
C GLY A 138 16.46 7.78 -17.94
N GLN A 139 15.76 6.88 -17.25
CA GLN A 139 16.14 5.47 -17.15
C GLN A 139 14.90 4.57 -17.05
N VAL A 140 15.09 3.27 -17.30
CA VAL A 140 14.07 2.26 -17.05
C VAL A 140 14.13 1.85 -15.57
N ILE A 141 12.97 1.77 -14.93
CA ILE A 141 12.81 1.19 -13.60
C ILE A 141 12.08 -0.14 -13.80
N ASP A 142 12.71 -1.26 -13.46
CA ASP A 142 12.04 -2.57 -13.35
C ASP A 142 11.64 -2.77 -11.88
N CYS A 143 10.34 -2.70 -11.60
CA CYS A 143 9.79 -2.88 -10.26
C CYS A 143 8.95 -4.16 -10.21
N SER A 144 9.48 -5.15 -9.49
CA SER A 144 8.83 -6.43 -9.25
C SER A 144 8.15 -6.45 -7.87
N MET A 145 6.85 -6.75 -7.83
CA MET A 145 6.11 -6.92 -6.58
C MET A 145 6.67 -8.04 -5.71
N VAL A 146 7.21 -9.11 -6.32
CA VAL A 146 7.89 -10.18 -5.58
C VAL A 146 9.16 -9.65 -4.90
N GLU A 147 10.01 -8.90 -5.62
CA GLU A 147 11.25 -8.37 -5.05
C GLU A 147 10.98 -7.38 -3.92
N GLY A 148 10.00 -6.48 -4.09
CA GLY A 148 9.59 -5.60 -3.00
C GLY A 148 9.03 -6.36 -1.81
N SER A 149 8.25 -7.42 -2.03
CA SER A 149 7.77 -8.28 -0.94
C SER A 149 8.91 -9.02 -0.22
N VAL A 150 9.99 -9.39 -0.93
CA VAL A 150 11.21 -9.93 -0.31
C VAL A 150 11.88 -8.87 0.57
N ILE A 151 11.94 -7.62 0.11
CA ILE A 151 12.48 -6.50 0.90
C ILE A 151 11.66 -6.28 2.18
N GLU A 152 10.33 -6.42 2.13
CA GLU A 152 9.48 -6.37 3.32
C GLU A 152 9.72 -7.57 4.26
N ASN A 153 9.94 -8.75 3.69
CA ASN A 153 10.28 -9.97 4.46
C ASN A 153 11.68 -9.93 5.09
N ARG A 154 12.54 -8.96 4.75
CA ARG A 154 13.97 -8.96 5.15
C ARG A 154 14.20 -9.11 6.65
N PHE A 155 13.30 -8.54 7.46
CA PHE A 155 13.38 -8.56 8.92
C PHE A 155 13.24 -9.99 9.49
N THR A 156 12.44 -10.82 8.81
CA THR A 156 12.12 -12.20 9.19
C THR A 156 12.91 -13.26 8.42
N MET A 157 13.57 -12.89 7.32
CA MET A 157 14.33 -13.81 6.46
C MET A 157 15.48 -14.51 7.19
N HIS A 158 16.16 -13.82 8.10
CA HIS A 158 17.31 -14.33 8.84
C HIS A 158 16.93 -14.89 10.22
N GLY A 159 15.70 -15.42 10.34
CA GLY A 159 15.14 -15.96 11.59
C GLY A 159 16.15 -16.80 12.39
N GLY A 160 16.06 -16.76 13.71
CA GLY A 160 16.90 -17.57 14.61
C GLY A 160 18.43 -17.37 14.53
N ARG A 161 18.99 -16.53 13.64
CA ARG A 161 20.45 -16.27 13.57
C ARG A 161 20.81 -14.81 13.87
N VAL A 162 20.00 -13.86 13.43
CA VAL A 162 20.19 -12.42 13.70
C VAL A 162 19.08 -11.87 14.59
N SER A 163 17.85 -12.34 14.40
CA SER A 163 16.68 -11.99 15.23
C SER A 163 16.25 -13.15 16.14
N VAL A 164 17.22 -13.84 16.77
CA VAL A 164 17.01 -14.99 17.69
C VAL A 164 15.92 -14.71 18.72
N PHE A 165 15.89 -13.51 19.28
CA PHE A 165 14.95 -13.15 20.32
C PHE A 165 13.52 -12.95 19.82
N LEU A 166 13.34 -12.64 18.53
CA LEU A 166 12.04 -12.27 17.96
C LEU A 166 11.38 -13.39 17.17
N PHE A 167 12.15 -14.22 16.43
CA PHE A 167 11.60 -15.30 15.60
C PHE A 167 12.37 -16.63 15.70
N PRO A 168 12.50 -17.24 16.91
CA PRO A 168 13.17 -18.53 17.07
C PRO A 168 12.28 -19.76 16.78
N LYS A 169 10.96 -19.59 16.76
CA LYS A 169 9.96 -20.68 16.71
C LYS A 169 9.21 -20.70 15.38
N LYS A 170 8.27 -21.64 15.25
CA LYS A 170 7.40 -21.74 14.08
C LYS A 170 6.43 -20.55 14.02
N LYS A 171 5.84 -20.34 12.83
CA LYS A 171 4.81 -19.31 12.60
C LYS A 171 3.75 -19.36 13.70
N GLY A 172 3.45 -18.21 14.28
CA GLY A 172 2.39 -18.02 15.27
C GLY A 172 2.79 -18.32 16.72
N GLU A 173 4.04 -18.74 16.95
CA GLU A 173 4.58 -19.07 18.28
C GLU A 173 5.63 -18.05 18.75
N ASN A 174 5.95 -17.06 17.92
CA ASN A 174 6.97 -16.05 18.16
C ASN A 174 6.39 -14.81 18.85
N MET A 175 7.28 -13.94 19.32
CA MET A 175 6.90 -12.73 20.04
C MET A 175 5.98 -11.81 19.21
N LEU A 176 6.29 -11.63 17.92
CA LEU A 176 5.60 -10.65 17.06
C LEU A 176 4.61 -11.27 16.06
N ASP A 177 4.29 -12.56 16.20
CA ASP A 177 3.36 -13.25 15.29
C ASP A 177 2.24 -14.04 16.01
N GLY A 178 2.07 -13.83 17.33
CA GLY A 178 0.92 -14.32 18.10
C GLY A 178 1.24 -15.28 19.25
N GLY A 179 2.52 -15.50 19.55
CA GLY A 179 3.00 -16.36 20.64
C GLY A 179 3.21 -15.67 21.99
N ALA A 180 3.15 -14.34 22.05
CA ALA A 180 3.31 -13.58 23.29
C ALA A 180 1.98 -12.94 23.73
N ALA A 181 1.64 -13.06 25.02
CA ALA A 181 0.41 -12.48 25.56
C ALA A 181 0.43 -10.94 25.58
N PHE A 182 1.62 -10.34 25.61
CA PHE A 182 1.80 -8.89 25.55
C PHE A 182 1.88 -8.35 24.11
N TYR A 183 1.66 -9.18 23.09
CA TYR A 183 1.63 -8.77 21.68
C TYR A 183 0.57 -9.57 20.91
N ASP A 184 -0.70 -9.19 21.07
CA ASP A 184 -1.83 -9.84 20.39
C ASP A 184 -3.08 -8.93 20.37
N THR A 185 -4.14 -9.41 19.74
CA THR A 185 -5.49 -8.83 19.79
C THR A 185 -6.40 -9.66 20.69
N TYR A 186 -7.17 -8.99 21.54
CA TYR A 186 -8.06 -9.61 22.51
C TYR A 186 -9.50 -9.19 22.30
N GLU A 187 -10.42 -10.16 22.26
CA GLU A 187 -11.86 -9.91 22.20
C GLU A 187 -12.37 -9.35 23.53
N THR A 188 -13.33 -8.44 23.44
CA THR A 188 -13.95 -7.74 24.56
C THR A 188 -15.40 -8.13 24.72
N LYS A 189 -16.04 -7.72 25.82
CA LYS A 189 -17.41 -8.12 26.18
C LYS A 189 -18.45 -7.87 25.07
N ASP A 190 -18.24 -6.83 24.26
CA ASP A 190 -19.13 -6.43 23.16
C ASP A 190 -18.74 -7.03 21.79
N GLY A 191 -17.84 -8.03 21.76
CA GLY A 191 -17.41 -8.71 20.53
C GLY A 191 -16.47 -7.88 19.65
N LYS A 192 -15.96 -6.76 20.18
CA LYS A 192 -14.92 -5.93 19.55
C LYS A 192 -13.54 -6.30 20.09
N PHE A 193 -12.48 -5.68 19.58
CA PHE A 193 -11.10 -6.05 19.93
C PHE A 193 -10.27 -4.89 20.48
N MET A 194 -9.37 -5.21 21.41
CA MET A 194 -8.23 -4.39 21.82
C MET A 194 -6.94 -4.97 21.22
N ALA A 195 -6.03 -4.12 20.73
CA ALA A 195 -4.69 -4.50 20.35
C ALA A 195 -3.72 -4.18 21.50
N VAL A 196 -2.91 -5.16 21.88
CA VAL A 196 -1.87 -5.07 22.91
C VAL A 196 -0.51 -5.22 22.24
N GLY A 197 0.40 -4.29 22.50
CA GLY A 197 1.76 -4.28 21.98
C GLY A 197 2.80 -3.88 23.03
N SER A 198 2.63 -4.35 24.26
CA SER A 198 3.41 -3.96 25.44
C SER A 198 4.72 -4.76 25.56
N ILE A 199 5.60 -4.64 24.56
CA ILE A 199 6.84 -5.44 24.47
C ILE A 199 7.84 -5.03 25.56
N GLU A 200 7.99 -3.73 25.80
CA GLU A 200 8.98 -3.19 26.72
C GLU A 200 8.52 -3.34 28.18
N PRO A 201 9.43 -3.66 29.13
CA PRO A 201 9.06 -3.95 30.52
C PRO A 201 8.20 -2.88 31.19
N GLN A 202 8.47 -1.58 30.96
CA GLN A 202 7.71 -0.50 31.57
C GLN A 202 6.25 -0.44 31.08
N PHE A 203 6.02 -0.70 29.78
CA PHE A 203 4.67 -0.72 29.20
C PHE A 203 3.94 -1.99 29.62
N TYR A 204 4.63 -3.12 29.72
CA TYR A 204 4.07 -4.34 30.28
C TYR A 204 3.63 -4.14 31.74
N GLN A 205 4.45 -3.48 32.57
CA GLN A 205 4.04 -3.14 33.94
C GLN A 205 2.83 -2.21 33.98
N ALA A 206 2.72 -1.25 33.05
CA ALA A 206 1.54 -0.39 32.92
C ALA A 206 0.29 -1.19 32.50
N LEU A 207 0.44 -2.14 31.57
CA LEU A 207 -0.61 -3.10 31.20
C LEU A 207 -1.10 -3.87 32.43
N LEU A 208 -0.17 -4.43 33.23
CA LEU A 208 -0.52 -5.19 34.42
C LEU A 208 -1.28 -4.35 35.46
N LYS A 209 -0.86 -3.09 35.65
CA LYS A 209 -1.51 -2.13 36.57
C LYS A 209 -2.93 -1.76 36.14
N GLY A 210 -3.17 -1.59 34.84
CA GLY A 210 -4.45 -1.12 34.31
C GLY A 210 -5.65 -1.98 34.72
N ASN A 211 -5.43 -3.25 35.06
CA ASN A 211 -6.53 -4.10 35.51
C ASN A 211 -6.13 -5.26 36.44
N GLN A 212 -5.11 -5.06 37.29
CA GLN A 212 -4.64 -6.08 38.23
C GLN A 212 -4.28 -7.42 37.55
N PHE A 213 -3.78 -7.40 36.31
CA PHE A 213 -3.28 -8.62 35.71
C PHE A 213 -2.11 -9.12 36.55
N SER A 214 -2.10 -10.40 36.90
CA SER A 214 -0.92 -11.04 37.49
C SER A 214 0.08 -11.35 36.38
N GLN A 215 1.36 -11.12 36.63
CA GLN A 215 2.42 -11.63 35.76
C GLN A 215 2.50 -13.15 35.89
N GLY A 216 2.39 -13.86 34.78
CA GLY A 216 2.67 -15.28 34.66
C GLY A 216 3.92 -15.54 33.82
N ASP A 217 4.64 -16.62 34.14
CA ASP A 217 5.85 -17.03 33.42
C ASP A 217 5.54 -17.80 32.11
N ASP A 218 4.38 -18.47 32.06
CA ASP A 218 3.91 -19.19 30.87
C ASP A 218 3.01 -18.29 30.00
N GLN A 219 3.47 -18.02 28.77
CA GLN A 219 2.75 -17.18 27.81
C GLN A 219 1.40 -17.77 27.38
N VAL A 220 1.25 -19.10 27.35
CA VAL A 220 -0.01 -19.74 26.97
C VAL A 220 -1.08 -19.50 28.03
N GLU A 221 -0.71 -19.69 29.30
CA GLU A 221 -1.62 -19.44 30.43
C GLU A 221 -1.86 -17.93 30.62
N GLN A 222 -0.83 -17.11 30.43
CA GLN A 222 -0.96 -15.65 30.48
C GLN A 222 -1.91 -15.14 29.40
N LYS A 223 -1.86 -15.70 28.19
CA LYS A 223 -2.76 -15.35 27.11
C LYS A 223 -4.21 -15.71 27.43
N LYS A 224 -4.47 -16.91 27.95
CA LYS A 224 -5.82 -17.31 28.41
C LYS A 224 -6.35 -16.41 29.52
N LEU A 225 -5.47 -15.98 30.44
CA LEU A 225 -5.82 -15.02 31.48
C LEU A 225 -6.22 -13.67 30.87
N PHE A 226 -5.44 -13.16 29.91
CA PHE A 226 -5.73 -11.90 29.23
C PHE A 226 -7.06 -12.00 28.46
N GLU A 227 -7.29 -13.07 27.70
CA GLU A 227 -8.56 -13.33 27.01
C GLU A 227 -9.75 -13.26 27.99
N LYS A 228 -9.67 -13.93 29.14
CA LYS A 228 -10.72 -13.88 30.17
C LYS A 228 -10.93 -12.49 30.74
N ILE A 229 -9.85 -11.75 30.98
CA ILE A 229 -9.92 -10.42 31.55
C ILE A 229 -10.54 -9.44 30.55
N PHE A 230 -10.08 -9.41 29.29
CA PHE A 230 -10.60 -8.48 28.28
C PHE A 230 -12.10 -8.69 28.01
N LEU A 231 -12.64 -9.90 28.20
CA LEU A 231 -14.07 -10.19 28.12
C LEU A 231 -14.92 -9.57 29.27
N THR A 232 -14.32 -9.01 30.31
CA THR A 232 -15.05 -8.45 31.46
C THR A 232 -15.63 -7.05 31.20
N LYS A 233 -15.06 -6.32 30.25
CA LYS A 233 -15.47 -4.95 29.87
C LYS A 233 -15.59 -4.82 28.36
N THR A 234 -16.34 -3.84 27.92
CA THR A 234 -16.45 -3.44 26.52
C THR A 234 -15.15 -2.79 26.04
N ARG A 235 -14.93 -2.75 24.72
CA ARG A 235 -13.75 -2.08 24.13
C ARG A 235 -13.61 -0.62 24.58
N ASP A 236 -14.72 0.11 24.66
CA ASP A 236 -14.68 1.54 24.99
C ASP A 236 -14.38 1.75 26.49
N GLU A 237 -14.91 0.90 27.39
CA GLU A 237 -14.50 0.88 28.81
C GLU A 237 -13.02 0.54 28.98
N TRP A 238 -12.47 -0.39 28.18
CA TRP A 238 -11.02 -0.66 28.17
C TRP A 238 -10.21 0.52 27.67
N THR A 239 -10.71 1.20 26.65
CA THR A 239 -10.06 2.39 26.11
C THR A 239 -9.93 3.46 27.20
N GLU A 240 -10.98 3.69 27.99
CA GLU A 240 -10.93 4.63 29.14
C GLU A 240 -9.91 4.21 30.21
N VAL A 241 -9.82 2.91 30.51
CA VAL A 241 -8.84 2.38 31.49
C VAL A 241 -7.41 2.66 31.04
N PHE A 242 -7.11 2.50 29.75
CA PHE A 242 -5.76 2.64 29.22
C PHE A 242 -5.45 4.05 28.66
N ASP A 243 -6.42 4.96 28.57
CA ASP A 243 -6.23 6.30 27.97
C ASP A 243 -5.11 7.12 28.63
N ASN A 244 -4.93 6.95 29.94
CA ASN A 244 -3.90 7.64 30.73
C ASN A 244 -2.72 6.73 31.12
N LEU A 245 -2.70 5.49 30.63
CA LEU A 245 -1.63 4.54 30.89
C LEU A 245 -0.80 4.36 29.63
N ASP A 246 0.49 4.62 29.73
CA ASP A 246 1.43 4.29 28.66
C ASP A 246 1.69 2.79 28.66
N ALA A 247 0.70 2.03 28.17
CA ALA A 247 0.65 0.58 28.23
C ALA A 247 0.72 -0.06 26.84
N CYS A 248 0.78 0.71 25.75
CA CYS A 248 0.68 0.20 24.38
C CYS A 248 -0.58 -0.66 24.13
N VAL A 249 -1.72 -0.24 24.69
CA VAL A 249 -3.03 -0.88 24.50
C VAL A 249 -3.96 0.09 23.80
N THR A 250 -4.54 -0.32 22.66
CA THR A 250 -5.39 0.55 21.84
C THR A 250 -6.61 -0.19 21.29
N PRO A 251 -7.74 0.49 21.05
CA PRO A 251 -8.90 -0.14 20.43
C PRO A 251 -8.62 -0.47 18.97
N VAL A 252 -9.07 -1.65 18.52
CA VAL A 252 -9.12 -1.97 17.08
C VAL A 252 -10.34 -1.24 16.49
N LEU A 253 -10.07 -0.26 15.63
CA LEU A 253 -11.07 0.62 15.04
C LEU A 253 -11.44 0.20 13.62
N THR A 254 -12.71 0.31 13.28
CA THR A 254 -13.17 0.35 11.89
C THR A 254 -12.72 1.65 11.20
N SER A 255 -12.77 1.73 9.87
CA SER A 255 -12.41 2.96 9.15
C SER A 255 -13.24 4.18 9.58
N ASP A 256 -14.53 4.00 9.87
CA ASP A 256 -15.42 5.08 10.31
C ASP A 256 -15.10 5.55 11.73
N GLU A 257 -14.75 4.62 12.63
CA GLU A 257 -14.31 4.96 13.99
C GLU A 257 -12.93 5.64 13.95
N ALA A 258 -12.01 5.14 13.14
CA ALA A 258 -10.68 5.71 12.96
C ALA A 258 -10.74 7.16 12.45
N ALA A 259 -11.67 7.47 11.54
CA ALA A 259 -11.88 8.84 11.06
C ALA A 259 -12.40 9.80 12.16
N LYS A 260 -13.13 9.28 13.15
CA LYS A 260 -13.67 10.06 14.27
C LYS A 260 -12.70 10.16 15.45
N HIS A 261 -11.71 9.27 15.54
CA HIS A 261 -10.74 9.21 16.62
C HIS A 261 -10.00 10.56 16.82
N PRO A 262 -9.90 11.11 18.06
CA PRO A 262 -9.34 12.44 18.31
C PRO A 262 -7.95 12.65 17.71
N HIS A 263 -7.05 11.67 17.87
CA HIS A 263 -5.69 11.73 17.30
C HIS A 263 -5.72 11.87 15.77
N ASN A 264 -6.55 11.06 15.10
CA ASN A 264 -6.61 11.02 13.64
C ASN A 264 -7.24 12.28 13.07
N ARG A 265 -8.27 12.82 13.75
CA ARG A 265 -8.88 14.12 13.42
C ARG A 265 -7.86 15.26 13.56
N GLN A 266 -7.16 15.33 14.69
CA GLN A 266 -6.15 16.36 14.93
C GLN A 266 -5.00 16.29 13.91
N ARG A 267 -4.60 15.07 13.52
CA ARG A 267 -3.58 14.88 12.49
C ARG A 267 -4.11 15.05 11.06
N GLY A 268 -5.42 15.20 10.84
CA GLY A 268 -6.00 15.36 9.50
C GLY A 268 -5.76 14.14 8.60
N MET A 269 -5.81 12.93 9.17
CA MET A 269 -5.50 11.68 8.46
C MET A 269 -6.66 11.19 7.59
N PHE A 270 -7.88 11.61 7.89
CA PHE A 270 -9.08 11.26 7.13
C PHE A 270 -9.73 12.54 6.63
N LEU A 271 -9.88 12.63 5.31
CA LEU A 271 -10.50 13.73 4.61
C LEU A 271 -11.87 13.28 4.12
N GLN A 272 -12.88 14.10 4.36
CA GLN A 272 -14.24 13.82 3.93
C GLN A 272 -14.44 14.32 2.50
N GLY A 273 -14.86 13.44 1.60
CA GLY A 273 -15.16 13.73 0.21
C GLY A 273 -16.45 13.10 -0.27
N THR A 274 -16.75 13.31 -1.55
CA THR A 274 -17.90 12.73 -2.23
C THR A 274 -17.45 11.73 -3.27
N TRP A 275 -18.08 10.57 -3.30
CA TRP A 275 -18.00 9.57 -4.36
C TRP A 275 -19.38 9.42 -5.02
N PRO A 276 -19.48 9.06 -6.32
CA PRO A 276 -20.77 8.95 -7.01
C PRO A 276 -21.84 8.16 -6.25
N ASP A 277 -21.46 7.04 -5.62
CA ASP A 277 -22.39 6.24 -4.80
C ASP A 277 -22.14 6.37 -3.27
N PHE A 278 -21.13 7.14 -2.83
CA PHE A 278 -20.82 7.38 -1.42
C PHE A 278 -20.64 8.88 -1.15
N PRO A 279 -21.72 9.62 -0.83
CA PRO A 279 -21.68 11.06 -0.62
C PRO A 279 -20.82 11.48 0.60
N THR A 280 -20.47 10.54 1.48
CA THR A 280 -19.59 10.74 2.64
C THR A 280 -18.40 9.78 2.59
N ALA A 281 -17.66 9.79 1.48
CA ALA A 281 -16.47 8.95 1.31
C ALA A 281 -15.31 9.45 2.18
N LEU A 282 -14.57 8.52 2.78
CA LEU A 282 -13.33 8.80 3.50
C LEU A 282 -12.14 8.64 2.57
N HIS A 283 -11.25 9.63 2.60
CA HIS A 283 -9.99 9.60 1.85
C HIS A 283 -8.80 9.78 2.80
N PRO A 284 -7.68 9.07 2.58
CA PRO A 284 -6.49 9.30 3.37
C PRO A 284 -5.91 10.68 3.06
N GLY A 285 -5.49 11.39 4.11
CA GLY A 285 -4.67 12.58 4.01
C GLY A 285 -3.27 12.24 3.48
N PRO A 286 -2.58 13.17 2.80
CA PRO A 286 -1.23 12.93 2.31
C PRO A 286 -0.25 12.61 3.46
N ALA A 287 0.64 11.63 3.22
CA ALA A 287 1.72 11.26 4.12
C ALA A 287 3.00 10.94 3.32
N PRO A 288 4.20 11.29 3.83
CA PRO A 288 4.46 12.00 5.08
C PRO A 288 4.14 13.51 5.01
N LYS A 289 4.09 14.18 6.17
CA LYS A 289 3.96 15.64 6.24
C LYS A 289 5.33 16.30 6.09
N LEU A 290 5.52 17.03 5.00
CA LEU A 290 6.76 17.79 4.73
C LEU A 290 6.64 19.21 5.29
N SER A 291 7.68 19.69 5.97
CA SER A 291 7.65 21.00 6.65
C SER A 291 7.68 22.20 5.70
N ARG A 292 8.35 22.08 4.54
CA ARG A 292 8.51 23.17 3.56
C ARG A 292 7.58 23.06 2.37
N THR A 293 7.22 21.85 1.98
CA THR A 293 6.40 21.55 0.80
C THR A 293 5.30 20.54 1.19
N PRO A 294 4.43 20.88 2.16
CA PRO A 294 3.36 19.98 2.55
C PRO A 294 2.50 19.66 1.33
N ALA A 295 2.19 18.37 1.14
CA ALA A 295 1.32 17.98 0.05
C ALA A 295 -0.08 18.55 0.29
N GLU A 296 -0.57 19.34 -0.67
CA GLU A 296 -1.94 19.80 -0.66
C GLU A 296 -2.83 18.70 -1.24
N HIS A 297 -3.94 18.42 -0.56
CA HIS A 297 -4.95 17.58 -1.15
C HIS A 297 -5.52 18.32 -2.36
N THR A 298 -5.33 17.79 -3.56
CA THR A 298 -6.02 18.31 -4.74
C THR A 298 -7.51 18.32 -4.38
N LYS A 299 -8.15 19.50 -4.40
CA LYS A 299 -9.57 19.73 -4.06
C LYS A 299 -10.35 18.49 -4.46
N LEU A 300 -11.15 17.91 -3.56
CA LEU A 300 -11.87 16.63 -3.71
C LEU A 300 -12.76 16.62 -4.97
N LYS A 301 -12.12 16.63 -6.14
CA LYS A 301 -12.76 16.57 -7.44
C LYS A 301 -13.31 15.16 -7.55
N PRO A 302 -14.48 15.00 -8.18
CA PRO A 302 -14.98 13.69 -8.53
C PRO A 302 -13.88 12.89 -9.24
N LEU A 303 -13.90 11.57 -9.06
CA LEU A 303 -13.02 10.70 -9.85
C LEU A 303 -13.33 10.91 -11.33
N PRO A 304 -12.30 10.97 -12.19
CA PRO A 304 -12.52 11.21 -13.59
C PRO A 304 -13.32 10.06 -14.20
N SER A 305 -14.37 10.38 -14.94
CA SER A 305 -15.05 9.40 -15.80
C SER A 305 -14.10 8.90 -16.89
N LEU A 306 -14.38 7.73 -17.46
CA LEU A 306 -13.59 7.18 -18.55
C LEU A 306 -13.52 8.18 -19.71
N GLY A 307 -12.32 8.63 -20.06
CA GLY A 307 -12.10 9.56 -21.16
C GLY A 307 -12.58 10.99 -20.92
N GLU A 308 -13.01 11.34 -19.70
CA GLU A 308 -13.55 12.68 -19.36
C GLU A 308 -12.65 13.82 -19.83
N HIS A 309 -11.34 13.64 -19.76
CA HIS A 309 -10.35 14.67 -20.04
C HIS A 309 -9.66 14.47 -21.38
N THR A 310 -10.17 13.60 -22.26
CA THR A 310 -9.49 13.24 -23.52
C THR A 310 -9.20 14.48 -24.35
N MET A 311 -10.21 15.31 -24.62
CA MET A 311 -10.05 16.50 -25.47
C MET A 311 -9.12 17.54 -24.84
N ASP A 312 -9.23 17.76 -23.53
CA ASP A 312 -8.44 18.77 -22.84
C ASP A 312 -6.96 18.38 -22.76
N VAL A 313 -6.68 17.11 -22.44
CA VAL A 313 -5.30 16.61 -22.42
C VAL A 313 -4.68 16.66 -23.81
N LEU A 314 -5.41 16.25 -24.86
CA LEU A 314 -4.85 16.31 -26.20
C LEU A 314 -4.58 17.77 -26.64
N LYS A 315 -5.42 18.73 -26.29
CA LYS A 315 -5.13 20.17 -26.52
C LYS A 315 -3.88 20.64 -25.79
N ASP A 316 -3.72 20.27 -24.51
CA ASP A 316 -2.54 20.64 -23.71
C ASP A 316 -1.23 20.11 -24.32
N TYR A 317 -1.29 18.99 -25.05
CA TYR A 317 -0.16 18.39 -25.75
C TYR A 317 -0.06 18.83 -27.23
N GLY A 318 -0.77 19.90 -27.59
CA GLY A 318 -0.63 20.64 -28.84
C GLY A 318 -1.35 20.04 -30.04
N PHE A 319 -2.29 19.11 -29.85
CA PHE A 319 -3.09 18.59 -30.96
C PHE A 319 -4.00 19.69 -31.54
N SER A 320 -4.02 19.84 -32.86
CA SER A 320 -4.85 20.83 -33.55
C SER A 320 -6.33 20.44 -33.50
N GLN A 321 -7.23 21.41 -33.72
CA GLN A 321 -8.67 21.12 -33.77
C GLN A 321 -9.03 20.13 -34.89
N GLU A 322 -8.29 20.16 -36.00
CA GLU A 322 -8.46 19.22 -37.10
C GLU A 322 -8.03 17.80 -36.68
N GLU A 323 -6.84 17.66 -36.09
CA GLU A 323 -6.36 16.36 -35.56
C GLU A 323 -7.34 15.77 -34.54
N LEU A 324 -7.87 16.61 -33.65
CA LEU A 324 -8.84 16.19 -32.63
C LEU A 324 -10.15 15.70 -33.25
N LYS A 325 -10.63 16.36 -34.31
CA LYS A 325 -11.85 15.96 -35.01
C LYS A 325 -11.66 14.59 -35.67
N ASP A 326 -10.52 14.38 -36.31
CA ASP A 326 -10.19 13.12 -37.01
C ASP A 326 -10.00 11.96 -36.02
N LEU A 327 -9.47 12.23 -34.81
CA LEU A 327 -9.27 11.19 -33.78
C LEU A 327 -10.58 10.74 -33.11
N VAL A 328 -11.62 11.57 -33.14
CA VAL A 328 -12.91 11.30 -32.49
C VAL A 328 -13.96 10.74 -33.46
N SER A 329 -13.81 10.99 -34.77
CA SER A 329 -14.65 10.41 -35.83
C SER A 329 -14.45 8.91 -36.01
#